data_AF-A0A165TN54-F1
#
_entry.id   AF-A0A165TN54-F1
#
_cell.length_a   1.000
_cell.length_b   1.000
_cell.length_c   1.000
_cell.angle_alpha   90.00
_cell.angle_beta   90.00
_cell.angle_gamma   90.00
#
_symmetry.space_group_name_H-M   'P 1'
#
loop_
_entity.id
_entity.type
_entity.pdbx_description
1 polymer ?
#
loop_
_entity_poly.entity_id
_entity_poly.type
_entity_poly.pdbx_seq_one_letter_code
_entity_poly.pdbx_strand_id
1 'polypeptide(L)'
;MATVQQRALYRSILREVVKGAVSPRPSKNKAISSTFRVMFEKSRSGKSKEGFEADMENAVTFLRSQRTYKELLERYNPLADLTAEERIEATARRVGLNMPVTKSDEEQ
;
A
#
# COMPACT_ATOMS: atom_id res chain seq x y z
N MET A 1 6.64 -30.78 10.44
CA MET A 1 7.34 -29.47 10.61
C MET A 1 7.01 -28.57 9.41
N ALA A 2 6.99 -27.23 9.55
CA ALA A 2 6.78 -26.34 8.40
C ALA A 2 7.93 -26.47 7.38
N THR A 3 7.59 -26.55 6.09
CA THR A 3 8.56 -26.72 5.00
C THR A 3 9.45 -25.48 4.86
N VAL A 4 10.63 -25.64 4.27
CA VAL A 4 11.55 -24.52 4.03
C VAL A 4 10.91 -23.47 3.11
N GLN A 5 10.17 -23.93 2.10
CA GLN A 5 9.45 -23.08 1.14
C GLN A 5 8.37 -22.23 1.82
N GLN A 6 7.55 -22.82 2.68
CA GLN A 6 6.53 -22.08 3.44
C GLN A 6 7.12 -20.98 4.33
N ARG A 7 8.27 -21.25 4.95
CA ARG A 7 8.98 -20.24 5.77
C ARG A 7 9.53 -19.11 4.92
N ALA A 8 10.06 -19.43 3.74
CA ALA A 8 10.57 -18.43 2.80
C ALA A 8 9.43 -17.52 2.31
N LEU A 9 8.29 -18.12 1.92
CA LEU A 9 7.10 -17.42 1.45
C LEU A 9 6.47 -16.52 2.54
N TYR A 10 6.36 -17.03 3.76
CA TYR A 10 5.90 -16.23 4.90
C TYR A 10 6.79 -14.99 5.12
N ARG A 11 8.12 -15.17 5.06
CA ARG A 11 9.08 -14.07 5.23
C ARG A 11 9.02 -13.09 4.08
N SER A 12 8.81 -13.52 2.84
CA SER A 12 8.67 -12.59 1.72
C SER A 12 7.43 -11.72 1.88
N ILE A 13 6.29 -12.28 2.26
CA ILE A 13 5.05 -11.51 2.53
C ILE A 13 5.30 -10.47 3.62
N LEU A 14 5.82 -10.90 4.78
CA LEU A 14 6.05 -9.97 5.88
C LEU A 14 7.03 -8.84 5.51
N ARG A 15 8.05 -9.13 4.71
CA ARG A 15 8.98 -8.12 4.21
C ARG A 15 8.30 -7.13 3.28
N GLU A 16 7.45 -7.59 2.35
CA GLU A 16 6.73 -6.68 1.45
C GLU A 16 5.71 -5.82 2.21
N VAL A 17 4.98 -6.39 3.18
CA VAL A 17 4.08 -5.63 4.05
C VAL A 17 4.83 -4.55 4.84
N VAL A 18 6.06 -4.84 5.30
CA VAL A 18 6.90 -3.85 5.99
C VAL A 18 7.37 -2.76 5.03
N LYS A 19 7.76 -3.12 3.80
CA LYS A 19 8.23 -2.16 2.79
C LYS A 19 7.14 -1.23 2.28
N GLY A 20 5.89 -1.70 2.22
CA GLY A 20 4.73 -0.90 1.81
C GLY A 20 4.08 -0.09 2.93
N ALA A 21 4.59 -0.17 4.17
CA ALA A 21 4.01 0.56 5.29
C ALA A 21 4.32 2.05 5.20
N VAL A 22 3.28 2.89 5.35
CA VAL A 22 3.41 4.36 5.37
C VAL A 22 3.99 4.85 6.70
N SER A 23 3.68 4.17 7.81
CA SER A 23 4.11 4.59 9.14
C SER A 23 5.47 4.03 9.56
N PRO A 24 6.25 4.78 10.37
CA PRO A 24 7.51 4.30 10.96
C PRO A 24 7.34 3.01 11.76
N ARG A 25 8.40 2.21 11.85
CA ARG A 25 8.43 0.94 12.60
C ARG A 25 7.79 0.97 14.01
N PRO A 26 8.02 1.98 14.87
CA PRO A 26 7.45 1.98 16.22
C PRO A 26 5.93 2.18 16.27
N SER A 27 5.32 2.91 15.33
CA SER A 27 3.88 3.18 15.28
C SER A 27 3.13 2.26 14.30
N LYS A 28 3.78 1.19 13.84
CA LYS A 28 3.21 0.31 12.83
C LYS A 28 2.11 -0.59 13.41
N ASN A 29 0.96 -0.62 12.74
CA ASN A 29 -0.11 -1.53 13.07
C ASN A 29 0.34 -3.00 12.86
N LYS A 30 0.32 -3.79 13.94
CA LYS A 30 0.74 -5.21 13.94
C LYS A 30 -0.37 -6.15 13.46
N ALA A 31 -1.61 -5.68 13.36
CA ALA A 31 -2.79 -6.48 13.01
C ALA A 31 -2.58 -7.27 11.71
N ILE A 32 -2.05 -6.62 10.67
CA ILE A 32 -1.82 -7.25 9.36
C ILE A 32 -0.84 -8.42 9.50
N SER A 33 0.29 -8.20 10.19
CA SER A 33 1.29 -9.26 10.40
C SER A 33 0.78 -10.41 11.27
N SER A 34 -0.09 -10.12 12.26
CA SER A 34 -0.73 -11.17 13.05
C SER A 34 -1.75 -11.95 12.24
N THR A 35 -2.52 -11.31 11.35
CA THR A 35 -3.48 -12.01 10.47
C THR A 35 -2.76 -13.00 9.56
N PHE A 36 -1.68 -12.58 8.89
CA PHE A 36 -0.86 -13.49 8.10
C PHE A 36 -0.30 -14.62 8.95
N ARG A 37 0.16 -14.35 10.18
CA ARG A 37 0.62 -15.40 11.09
C ARG A 37 -0.46 -16.45 11.36
N VAL A 38 -1.67 -16.03 11.72
CA VAL A 38 -2.80 -16.94 11.97
C VAL A 38 -3.16 -17.75 10.71
N MET A 39 -3.13 -17.14 9.53
CA MET A 39 -3.38 -17.85 8.27
C MET A 39 -2.34 -18.95 7.99
N PHE A 40 -1.05 -18.66 8.19
CA PHE A 40 0.03 -19.65 8.01
C PHE A 40 0.00 -20.74 9.09
N GLU A 41 -0.40 -20.42 10.33
CA GLU A 41 -0.60 -21.40 11.39
C GLU A 41 -1.79 -22.34 11.07
N LYS A 42 -2.90 -21.78 10.55
CA LYS A 42 -4.05 -22.56 10.07
C LYS A 42 -3.67 -23.49 8.92
N SER A 43 -2.89 -22.99 7.96
CA SER A 43 -2.37 -23.81 6.85
C SER A 43 -1.49 -24.95 7.36
N ARG A 44 -0.61 -24.69 8.33
CA ARG A 44 0.26 -25.71 8.92
C ARG A 44 -0.51 -26.80 9.68
N SER A 45 -1.68 -26.50 10.23
CA SER A 45 -2.54 -27.47 10.90
C SER A 45 -3.31 -28.40 9.95
N GLY A 46 -3.07 -28.32 8.63
CA GLY A 46 -3.74 -29.16 7.62
C GLY A 46 -5.18 -28.73 7.31
N LYS A 47 -5.64 -27.61 7.88
CA LYS A 47 -6.95 -26.99 7.59
C LYS A 47 -6.86 -25.94 6.48
N SER A 48 -5.77 -25.90 5.71
CA SER A 48 -5.67 -25.02 4.54
C SER A 48 -6.58 -25.49 3.43
N LYS A 49 -7.14 -24.51 2.71
CA LYS A 49 -7.72 -24.74 1.39
C LYS A 49 -6.62 -25.18 0.42
N GLU A 50 -6.96 -26.07 -0.51
CA GLU A 50 -6.11 -26.35 -1.67
C GLU A 50 -5.78 -25.03 -2.37
N GLY A 51 -4.51 -24.85 -2.79
CA GLY A 51 -4.06 -23.63 -3.45
C GLY A 51 -3.58 -22.49 -2.55
N PHE A 52 -3.56 -22.65 -1.22
CA PHE A 52 -3.07 -21.61 -0.30
C PHE A 52 -1.68 -21.07 -0.66
N GLU A 53 -0.75 -21.93 -1.08
CA GLU A 53 0.61 -21.50 -1.47
C GLU A 53 0.58 -20.61 -2.72
N ALA A 54 -0.22 -20.95 -3.73
CA ALA A 54 -0.39 -20.15 -4.93
C ALA A 54 -1.04 -18.79 -4.62
N ASP A 55 -2.07 -18.78 -3.75
CA ASP A 55 -2.70 -17.53 -3.29
C ASP A 55 -1.69 -16.62 -2.57
N MET A 56 -0.82 -17.20 -1.75
CA MET A 56 0.22 -16.46 -1.03
C MET A 56 1.31 -15.95 -1.98
N GLU A 57 1.68 -16.69 -3.01
CA GLU A 57 2.59 -16.22 -4.06
C GLU A 57 1.98 -15.06 -4.87
N ASN A 58 0.70 -15.18 -5.23
CA ASN A 58 -0.05 -14.10 -5.88
C ASN A 58 -0.11 -12.85 -4.98
N ALA A 59 -0.33 -13.02 -3.68
CA ALA A 59 -0.32 -11.92 -2.72
C ALA A 59 1.05 -11.22 -2.67
N VAL A 60 2.17 -11.97 -2.70
CA VAL A 60 3.51 -11.36 -2.78
C VAL A 60 3.67 -10.53 -4.05
N THR A 61 3.25 -11.08 -5.19
CA THR A 61 3.33 -10.39 -6.49
C THR A 61 2.50 -9.11 -6.50
N PHE A 62 1.28 -9.16 -5.96
CA PHE A 62 0.41 -8.00 -5.82
C PHE A 62 0.99 -6.91 -4.91
N LEU A 63 1.53 -7.28 -3.75
CA LEU A 63 2.14 -6.30 -2.83
C LEU A 63 3.35 -5.61 -3.45
N ARG A 64 4.15 -6.36 -4.23
CA ARG A 64 5.27 -5.79 -4.98
C ARG A 64 4.80 -4.83 -6.07
N SER A 65 3.82 -5.24 -6.87
CA SER A 65 3.31 -4.42 -7.97
C SER A 65 2.64 -3.14 -7.45
N GLN A 66 1.94 -3.20 -6.32
CA GLN A 66 1.38 -2.02 -5.64
C GLN A 66 2.46 -1.02 -5.23
N ARG A 67 3.58 -1.50 -4.66
CA ARG A 67 4.69 -0.61 -4.30
C ARG A 67 5.27 0.07 -5.53
N THR A 68 5.55 -0.69 -6.59
CA THR A 68 6.10 -0.13 -7.83
C THR A 68 5.11 0.81 -8.52
N TYR A 69 3.82 0.51 -8.46
CA TYR A 69 2.77 1.38 -8.99
C TYR A 69 2.77 2.74 -8.27
N LYS A 70 2.85 2.72 -6.93
CA LYS A 70 2.96 3.95 -6.15
C LYS A 70 4.21 4.76 -6.50
N GLU A 71 5.37 4.09 -6.59
CA GLU A 71 6.64 4.74 -6.98
C GLU A 71 6.54 5.38 -8.39
N LEU A 72 5.90 4.72 -9.35
CA LEU A 72 5.69 5.26 -10.69
C LEU A 72 4.71 6.43 -10.71
N LEU A 73 3.64 6.34 -9.92
CA LEU A 73 2.62 7.38 -9.82
C LEU A 73 3.21 8.66 -9.24
N GLU A 74 3.99 8.57 -8.16
CA GLU A 74 4.70 9.72 -7.58
C GLU A 74 5.68 10.37 -8.58
N ARG A 75 6.32 9.57 -9.45
CA ARG A 75 7.30 10.06 -10.41
C ARG A 75 6.67 10.75 -11.63
N TYR A 76 5.61 10.18 -12.18
CA TYR A 76 5.04 10.62 -13.44
C TYR A 76 3.76 11.45 -13.28
N ASN A 77 3.06 11.33 -12.15
CA ASN A 77 1.86 12.08 -11.85
C ASN A 77 1.80 12.53 -10.37
N PRO A 78 2.68 13.45 -9.95
CA PRO A 78 2.70 13.95 -8.58
C PRO A 78 1.46 14.76 -8.19
N LEU A 79 0.61 15.14 -9.15
CA LEU A 79 -0.63 15.89 -8.90
C LEU A 79 -1.86 14.97 -8.79
N ALA A 80 -1.68 13.65 -8.82
CA ALA A 80 -2.77 12.68 -8.76
C ALA A 80 -3.54 12.71 -7.43
N ASP A 81 -2.85 13.01 -6.32
CA ASP A 81 -3.44 13.08 -4.99
C ASP A 81 -4.10 14.44 -4.68
N LEU A 82 -3.92 15.45 -5.56
CA LEU A 82 -4.51 16.77 -5.37
C LEU A 82 -6.00 16.75 -5.70
N THR A 83 -6.77 17.46 -4.86
CA THR A 83 -8.16 17.80 -5.17
C THR A 83 -8.23 18.64 -6.46
N ALA A 84 -9.42 18.71 -7.05
CA ALA A 84 -9.61 19.47 -8.28
C ALA A 84 -9.17 20.94 -8.14
N GLU A 85 -9.46 21.56 -6.99
CA GLU A 85 -9.13 22.95 -6.68
C GLU A 85 -7.62 23.16 -6.55
N GLU A 86 -6.95 22.34 -5.73
CA GLU A 86 -5.49 22.39 -5.56
C GLU A 86 -4.74 22.15 -6.89
N ARG A 87 -5.29 21.30 -7.77
CA ARG A 87 -4.73 21.06 -9.10
C ARG A 87 -4.85 22.29 -10.00
N ILE A 88 -5.98 23.00 -9.95
CA ILE A 88 -6.17 24.25 -10.69
C ILE A 88 -5.20 25.31 -10.14
N GLU A 89 -5.08 25.43 -8.82
CA GLU A 89 -4.15 26.35 -8.18
C GLU A 89 -2.68 26.06 -8.54
N ALA A 90 -2.24 24.81 -8.47
CA ALA A 90 -0.90 24.41 -8.88
C ALA A 90 -0.63 24.73 -10.36
N THR A 91 -1.65 24.66 -11.21
CA THR A 91 -1.55 25.02 -12.64
C THR A 91 -1.49 26.54 -12.85
N ALA A 92 -2.27 27.32 -12.10
CA ALA A 92 -2.19 28.78 -12.11
C ALA A 92 -0.79 29.26 -11.67
N ARG A 93 -0.22 28.66 -10.62
CA ARG A 93 1.13 29.00 -10.14
C ARG A 93 2.22 28.72 -11.18
N ARG A 94 2.05 27.73 -12.07
CA ARG A 94 3.00 27.45 -13.17
C ARG A 94 3.17 28.62 -14.14
N VAL A 95 2.15 29.45 -14.30
CA VAL A 95 2.17 30.63 -15.16
C VAL A 95 2.36 31.94 -14.37
N GLY A 96 2.70 31.86 -13.08
CA GLY A 96 2.86 33.03 -12.21
C GLY A 96 1.55 33.70 -11.79
N LEU A 97 0.42 32.98 -11.89
CA LEU A 97 -0.89 33.46 -11.46
C LEU A 97 -1.32 32.78 -10.15
N ASN A 98 -2.09 33.48 -9.31
CA ASN A 98 -2.78 32.89 -8.17
C ASN A 98 -4.26 32.70 -8.51
N MET A 99 -4.87 31.64 -7.96
CA MET A 99 -6.30 31.42 -8.15
C MET A 99 -7.10 32.51 -7.41
N PRO A 100 -8.18 33.01 -8.03
CA PRO A 100 -9.09 33.93 -7.36
C PRO A 100 -9.83 33.22 -6.22
N VAL A 101 -10.10 33.95 -5.14
CA VAL A 101 -10.91 33.45 -4.02
C VAL A 101 -12.31 33.15 -4.53
N THR A 102 -12.76 31.92 -4.39
CA THR A 102 -14.13 31.52 -4.73
C THR A 102 -15.08 32.04 -3.65
N LYS A 103 -16.19 32.66 -4.05
CA LYS A 103 -17.19 33.28 -3.15
C LYS A 103 -17.81 32.34 -2.09
N SER A 104 -17.53 31.03 -2.15
CA SER A 104 -17.96 30.05 -1.15
C SER A 104 -17.35 30.27 0.23
N ASP A 105 -16.24 31.01 0.34
CA ASP A 105 -15.49 31.18 1.59
C ASP A 105 -15.83 32.48 2.34
N GLU A 106 -16.69 33.34 1.79
CA GLU A 106 -17.04 34.66 2.36
C GLU A 106 -18.38 34.68 3.14
N GLU A 107 -19.10 33.56 3.25
CA GLU A 107 -20.40 33.49 3.95
C GLU A 107 -20.42 32.61 5.22
N GLN A 108 -19.30 32.47 5.95
CA GLN A 108 -19.31 31.93 7.32
C GLN A 108 -18.54 32.79 8.32
#